data_AF-A0A2V6MV26-F1
#
_entry.id   AF-A0A2V6MV26-F1
#
_cell.length_a   1.000
_cell.length_b   1.000
_cell.length_c   1.000
_cell.angle_alpha   90.00
_cell.angle_beta   90.00
_cell.angle_gamma   90.00
#
_symmetry.space_group_name_H-M   'P 1'
#
loop_
_entity.id
_entity.type
_entity.pdbx_description
1 polymer ?
#
loop_
_entity_poly.entity_id
_entity_poly.type
_entity_poly.pdbx_seq_one_letter_code
_entity_poly.pdbx_strand_id
1 'polypeptide(L)'
;NGKFAMGLANIELKRGKAEIVKPGHPEQSDATSRDPGEVTSRLTQRDPSTSLGMTDLEESIFVFAKMPEQISHVAKGGGTGAKISFSPPRDGDKGQLTISLAGKTQTLDVAQNLKRQVQIAGTPFTVRIENYWADLRIQDGKPVSLSDSPNNPAVVVSIRGRGTPLATAAPNAHGNKQAVSTNGGPSTIPNIAPAMNEANAAENQLTLFVADDGAMSYELDSRKLGHSSGPLELNKPLVTGWADWQLVVDRILPHAEQWMDFTPVKSDNANQLPDGVRIRVDENGETFEQWISAGWQITVPTSPNPIGISYGWRSTPLPIALELMEFEVARNEGSDAPAGFKSTLRVSTAEGDSATGQCWMNHPFSFPGTWWRTWSGLTFKMSQASWNPENLGQSTIQILRDPGWLLKWIGSLLVVTGVFLLFYVKKFRRQYATAKTKRIVSPSPAPEEREVAVS
;
A
#
# COMPACT_ATOMS: atom_id res chain seq x y z
N ASN A 1 -18.74 8.95 6.80
CA ASN A 1 -18.20 7.83 7.61
C ASN A 1 -16.69 7.89 7.56
N GLY A 2 -16.03 7.88 8.71
CA GLY A 2 -14.57 7.96 8.81
C GLY A 2 -14.02 6.77 9.60
N LYS A 3 -12.81 6.30 9.25
CA LYS A 3 -12.10 5.22 9.95
C LYS A 3 -10.74 5.72 10.42
N PHE A 4 -10.38 5.40 11.66
CA PHE A 4 -9.10 5.74 12.26
C PHE A 4 -8.55 4.52 12.98
N ALA A 5 -7.29 4.16 12.70
CA ALA A 5 -6.61 3.04 13.33
C ALA A 5 -5.53 3.57 14.28
N MET A 6 -5.67 3.25 15.57
CA MET A 6 -4.56 3.32 16.52
C MET A 6 -4.06 1.90 16.69
N GLY A 7 -2.76 1.66 16.77
CA GLY A 7 -2.17 0.29 16.75
C GLY A 7 -2.66 -0.72 17.81
N LEU A 8 -3.66 -0.37 18.64
CA LEU A 8 -4.33 -1.21 19.65
C LEU A 8 -5.85 -1.35 19.44
N ALA A 9 -6.50 -0.57 18.57
CA ALA A 9 -7.95 -0.58 18.33
C ALA A 9 -8.38 0.16 17.04
N ASN A 10 -9.52 -0.25 16.49
CA ASN A 10 -10.16 0.42 15.34
C ASN A 10 -11.31 1.32 15.81
N ILE A 11 -11.31 2.59 15.40
CA ILE A 11 -12.41 3.53 15.68
C ILE A 11 -13.09 3.93 14.38
N GLU A 12 -14.42 3.83 14.34
CA GLU A 12 -15.24 4.16 13.18
C GLU A 12 -16.33 5.18 13.57
N LEU A 13 -16.64 6.11 12.66
CA LEU A 13 -17.75 7.06 12.81
C LEU A 13 -18.79 6.81 11.71
N LYS A 14 -20.04 6.53 12.11
CA LYS A 14 -21.21 6.28 11.24
C LYS A 14 -22.34 7.26 11.53
N ARG A 15 -23.22 7.45 10.55
CA ARG A 15 -24.54 8.07 10.77
C ARG A 15 -25.55 7.00 11.22
N GLY A 16 -26.42 7.34 12.17
CA GLY A 16 -27.47 6.46 12.69
C GLY A 16 -27.52 6.38 14.22
N LYS A 17 -28.14 5.33 14.77
CA LYS A 17 -28.16 4.99 16.20
C LYS A 17 -27.67 3.54 16.38
N ALA A 18 -26.97 3.27 17.48
CA ALA A 18 -26.58 1.90 17.84
C ALA A 18 -27.83 1.04 18.14
N GLU A 19 -27.84 -0.23 17.73
CA GLU A 19 -28.91 -1.17 18.10
C GLU A 19 -28.76 -1.57 19.57
N ILE A 20 -29.77 -1.25 20.38
CA ILE A 20 -29.79 -1.59 21.81
C ILE A 20 -30.23 -3.05 21.95
N VAL A 21 -29.29 -3.96 22.09
CA VAL A 21 -29.60 -5.35 22.47
C VAL A 21 -29.86 -5.42 23.97
N LYS A 22 -31.12 -5.56 24.37
CA LYS A 22 -31.48 -5.84 25.77
C LYS A 22 -31.20 -7.32 26.11
N PRO A 23 -30.60 -7.65 27.27
CA PRO A 23 -30.47 -9.04 27.70
C PRO A 23 -31.85 -9.61 28.05
N GLY A 24 -32.28 -10.66 27.35
CA GLY A 24 -33.60 -11.27 27.52
C GLY A 24 -33.75 -12.08 28.82
N HIS A 25 -34.90 -11.93 29.47
CA HIS A 25 -35.50 -12.96 30.34
C HIS A 25 -36.66 -13.62 29.56
N PRO A 26 -36.87 -14.94 29.66
CA PRO A 26 -37.97 -15.61 29.00
C PRO A 26 -39.20 -15.60 29.91
N GLU A 27 -40.38 -15.24 29.40
CA GLU A 27 -41.57 -16.09 29.49
C GLU A 27 -42.83 -15.44 28.88
N GLN A 28 -43.47 -16.29 28.08
CA GLN A 28 -44.90 -16.58 28.01
C GLN A 28 -45.87 -15.62 27.31
N SER A 29 -46.42 -16.21 26.25
CA SER A 29 -47.61 -15.91 25.47
C SER A 29 -48.82 -15.40 26.25
N ASP A 30 -49.55 -14.46 25.67
CA ASP A 30 -51.00 -14.60 25.52
C ASP A 30 -51.53 -13.85 24.30
N ALA A 31 -52.32 -14.56 23.51
CA ALA A 31 -53.00 -14.08 22.32
C ALA A 31 -54.41 -13.59 22.69
N THR A 32 -54.84 -12.45 22.15
CA THR A 32 -56.26 -12.22 21.87
C THR A 32 -56.49 -11.41 20.60
N SER A 33 -57.37 -11.97 19.78
CA SER A 33 -57.87 -11.58 18.47
C SER A 33 -58.64 -10.25 18.44
N ARG A 34 -58.55 -9.52 17.31
CA ARG A 34 -59.72 -9.00 16.55
C ARG A 34 -59.31 -8.55 15.13
N ASP A 35 -60.23 -8.81 14.21
CA ASP A 35 -60.14 -8.93 12.74
C ASP A 35 -60.57 -7.61 12.01
N PRO A 36 -60.78 -7.54 10.67
CA PRO A 36 -59.80 -7.23 9.62
C PRO A 36 -60.15 -5.99 8.77
N GLY A 37 -59.17 -5.49 7.99
CA GLY A 37 -59.38 -4.40 7.03
C GLY A 37 -58.25 -4.27 6.01
N GLU A 38 -58.20 -5.22 5.07
CA GLU A 38 -57.94 -5.05 3.64
C GLU A 38 -56.94 -3.96 3.18
N VAL A 39 -55.69 -4.34 2.86
CA VAL A 39 -55.03 -4.01 1.57
C VAL A 39 -54.02 -5.11 1.23
N THR A 40 -54.32 -5.84 0.15
CA THR A 40 -53.46 -6.85 -0.47
C THR A 40 -52.20 -6.24 -1.10
N SER A 41 -51.02 -6.76 -0.75
CA SER A 41 -49.96 -6.97 -1.73
C SER A 41 -49.07 -8.17 -1.34
N ARG A 42 -48.79 -8.99 -2.35
CA ARG A 42 -48.22 -10.34 -2.32
C ARG A 42 -46.94 -10.46 -1.48
N LEU A 43 -47.04 -11.16 -0.35
CA LEU A 43 -45.92 -11.82 0.32
C LEU A 43 -45.65 -13.15 -0.38
N THR A 44 -44.55 -13.22 -1.13
CA THR A 44 -43.89 -14.51 -1.36
C THR A 44 -43.14 -14.88 -0.09
N GLN A 45 -43.51 -16.03 0.44
CA GLN A 45 -42.99 -16.72 1.62
C GLN A 45 -41.47 -16.64 1.68
N ARG A 46 -40.94 -15.80 2.58
CA ARG A 46 -39.51 -15.78 2.93
C ARG A 46 -39.30 -16.77 4.07
N ASP A 47 -38.48 -17.78 3.79
CA ASP A 47 -38.03 -18.77 4.77
C ASP A 47 -37.52 -18.12 6.06
N PRO A 48 -37.81 -18.68 7.25
CA PRO A 48 -37.40 -18.10 8.55
C PRO A 48 -35.88 -18.16 8.84
N SER A 49 -35.02 -18.45 7.85
CA SER A 49 -33.58 -18.63 8.07
C SER A 49 -32.72 -17.38 7.81
N THR A 50 -33.31 -16.19 7.62
CA THR A 50 -32.56 -14.96 7.31
C THR A 50 -32.07 -14.17 8.54
N SER A 51 -32.07 -14.76 9.75
CA SER A 51 -31.73 -14.03 10.98
C SER A 51 -30.28 -14.19 11.50
N LEU A 52 -29.34 -14.72 10.71
CA LEU A 52 -27.94 -14.92 11.14
C LEU A 52 -26.84 -14.51 10.13
N GLY A 53 -27.19 -13.85 9.01
CA GLY A 53 -26.20 -13.43 8.00
C GLY A 53 -25.42 -14.58 7.33
N MET A 54 -25.81 -15.84 7.56
CA MET A 54 -25.20 -17.02 6.95
C MET A 54 -25.67 -17.14 5.50
N THR A 55 -24.73 -17.10 4.56
CA THR A 55 -24.97 -17.32 3.13
C THR A 55 -24.24 -18.58 2.67
N ASP A 56 -24.63 -19.13 1.52
CA ASP A 56 -23.83 -20.18 0.88
C ASP A 56 -22.54 -19.57 0.37
N LEU A 57 -21.41 -20.09 0.84
CA LEU A 57 -20.07 -19.70 0.42
C LEU A 57 -19.46 -20.81 -0.44
N GLU A 58 -18.83 -20.39 -1.52
CA GLU A 58 -18.01 -21.25 -2.36
C GLU A 58 -16.73 -20.52 -2.76
N GLU A 59 -15.59 -21.13 -2.44
CA GLU A 59 -14.27 -20.59 -2.72
C GLU A 59 -13.37 -21.69 -3.27
N SER A 60 -12.59 -21.37 -4.30
CA SER A 60 -11.53 -22.23 -4.81
C SER A 60 -10.18 -21.66 -4.40
N ILE A 61 -9.31 -22.48 -3.83
CA ILE A 61 -7.99 -22.07 -3.36
C ILE A 61 -6.92 -22.90 -4.06
N PHE A 62 -5.98 -22.22 -4.70
CA PHE A 62 -4.81 -22.78 -5.32
C PHE A 62 -3.63 -22.69 -4.36
N VAL A 63 -2.96 -23.82 -4.11
CA VAL A 63 -1.92 -23.97 -3.08
C VAL A 63 -0.68 -24.61 -3.70
N PHE A 64 0.49 -24.08 -3.36
CA PHE A 64 1.78 -24.49 -3.90
C PHE A 64 2.66 -25.05 -2.78
N ALA A 65 3.39 -26.13 -3.03
CA ALA A 65 4.27 -26.68 -1.99
C ALA A 65 5.54 -25.84 -1.78
N LYS A 66 5.94 -25.08 -2.80
CA LYS A 66 7.18 -24.29 -2.81
C LYS A 66 6.98 -22.82 -2.44
N MET A 67 5.73 -22.37 -2.28
CA MET A 67 5.41 -21.00 -1.91
C MET A 67 4.41 -21.01 -0.75
N PRO A 68 4.62 -20.18 0.29
CA PRO A 68 3.70 -20.11 1.41
C PRO A 68 2.39 -19.37 1.07
N GLU A 69 2.34 -18.68 -0.07
CA GLU A 69 1.16 -17.96 -0.53
C GLU A 69 0.14 -18.90 -1.19
N GLN A 70 -1.14 -18.62 -0.95
CA GLN A 70 -2.29 -19.29 -1.56
C GLN A 70 -3.05 -18.28 -2.43
N ILE A 71 -3.61 -18.74 -3.56
CA ILE A 71 -4.43 -17.89 -4.43
C ILE A 71 -5.87 -18.32 -4.26
N SER A 72 -6.73 -17.43 -3.79
CA SER A 72 -8.16 -17.70 -3.59
C SER A 72 -9.03 -17.04 -4.65
N HIS A 73 -10.05 -17.75 -5.13
CA HIS A 73 -11.10 -17.24 -5.99
C HIS A 73 -12.48 -17.55 -5.39
N VAL A 74 -13.27 -16.51 -5.13
CA VAL A 74 -14.63 -16.63 -4.59
C VAL A 74 -15.61 -16.87 -5.73
N ALA A 75 -16.26 -18.04 -5.72
CA ALA A 75 -17.29 -18.39 -6.70
C ALA A 75 -18.70 -18.00 -6.22
N LYS A 76 -18.98 -18.02 -4.91
CA LYS A 76 -20.29 -17.66 -4.34
C LYS A 76 -20.16 -17.04 -2.95
N GLY A 77 -20.92 -15.98 -2.68
CA GLY A 77 -21.12 -15.38 -1.36
C GLY A 77 -19.96 -14.52 -0.85
N GLY A 78 -18.75 -15.08 -0.74
CA GLY A 78 -17.57 -14.42 -0.17
C GLY A 78 -16.46 -15.42 0.21
N GLY A 79 -15.33 -14.91 0.69
CA GLY A 79 -14.22 -15.75 1.16
C GLY A 79 -14.59 -16.56 2.40
N THR A 80 -14.18 -17.81 2.46
CA THR A 80 -14.42 -18.71 3.60
C THR A 80 -13.45 -18.45 4.75
N GLY A 81 -12.30 -17.81 4.46
CA GLY A 81 -11.23 -17.58 5.44
C GLY A 81 -10.34 -18.80 5.68
N ALA A 82 -10.46 -19.84 4.87
CA ALA A 82 -9.63 -21.02 4.97
C ALA A 82 -8.18 -20.68 4.60
N LYS A 83 -7.24 -21.12 5.44
CA LYS A 83 -5.81 -21.11 5.16
C LYS A 83 -5.33 -22.54 4.92
N ILE A 84 -4.63 -22.78 3.84
CA ILE A 84 -4.21 -24.12 3.43
C ILE A 84 -2.72 -24.10 3.18
N SER A 85 -1.99 -24.96 3.89
CA SER A 85 -0.59 -25.22 3.61
C SER A 85 -0.44 -26.57 2.94
N PHE A 86 0.49 -26.66 1.98
CA PHE A 86 0.79 -27.87 1.26
C PHE A 86 2.20 -28.36 1.61
N SER A 87 2.29 -29.47 2.33
CA SER A 87 3.57 -30.13 2.58
C SER A 87 4.03 -30.84 1.30
N PRO A 88 5.25 -30.58 0.81
CA PRO A 88 5.76 -31.19 -0.41
C PRO A 88 5.80 -32.72 -0.30
N PRO A 89 5.64 -33.43 -1.43
CA PRO A 89 5.72 -34.87 -1.46
C PRO A 89 7.06 -35.43 -0.99
N ARG A 90 7.05 -36.57 -0.30
CA ARG A 90 8.25 -37.33 0.09
C ARG A 90 8.09 -38.79 -0.33
N ASP A 91 9.18 -39.41 -0.78
CA ASP A 91 9.24 -40.86 -1.05
C ASP A 91 8.11 -41.43 -1.94
N GLY A 92 7.69 -40.67 -2.97
CA GLY A 92 6.72 -41.13 -3.97
C GLY A 92 5.24 -40.90 -3.62
N ASP A 93 4.93 -40.22 -2.50
CA ASP A 93 3.57 -39.77 -2.19
C ASP A 93 3.16 -38.52 -3.01
N LYS A 94 1.96 -37.96 -2.76
CA LYS A 94 1.50 -36.69 -3.34
C LYS A 94 1.47 -35.54 -2.33
N GLY A 95 2.12 -35.71 -1.18
CA GLY A 95 2.12 -34.77 -0.07
C GLY A 95 0.80 -34.68 0.71
N GLN A 96 0.77 -33.76 1.67
CA GLN A 96 -0.36 -33.57 2.59
C GLN A 96 -0.81 -32.11 2.65
N LEU A 97 -2.12 -31.87 2.63
CA LEU A 97 -2.72 -30.56 2.81
C LEU A 97 -3.14 -30.39 4.27
N THR A 98 -2.75 -29.29 4.89
CA THR A 98 -3.24 -28.90 6.21
C THR A 98 -4.15 -27.70 6.07
N ILE A 99 -5.43 -27.89 6.34
CA ILE A 99 -6.49 -26.89 6.21
C ILE A 99 -6.78 -26.32 7.59
N SER A 100 -6.72 -25.00 7.73
CA SER A 100 -7.06 -24.27 8.94
C SER A 100 -8.23 -23.33 8.67
N LEU A 101 -9.35 -23.56 9.35
CA LEU A 101 -10.59 -22.79 9.19
C LEU A 101 -11.28 -22.65 10.54
N ALA A 102 -11.67 -21.41 10.91
CA ALA A 102 -12.34 -21.11 12.18
C ALA A 102 -11.64 -21.70 13.43
N GLY A 103 -10.30 -21.65 13.45
CA GLY A 103 -9.48 -22.20 14.54
C GLY A 103 -9.44 -23.74 14.61
N LYS A 104 -10.03 -24.45 13.64
CA LYS A 104 -9.92 -25.89 13.48
C LYS A 104 -8.92 -26.23 12.39
N THR A 105 -8.15 -27.29 12.61
CA THR A 105 -7.14 -27.77 11.65
C THR A 105 -7.43 -29.23 11.30
N GLN A 106 -7.34 -29.54 10.01
CA GLN A 106 -7.47 -30.91 9.49
C GLN A 106 -6.43 -31.17 8.41
N THR A 107 -5.76 -32.32 8.49
CA THR A 107 -4.77 -32.75 7.51
C THR A 107 -5.36 -33.82 6.60
N LEU A 108 -5.15 -33.69 5.30
CA LEU A 108 -5.60 -34.62 4.26
C LEU A 108 -4.42 -35.08 3.42
N ASP A 109 -4.29 -36.40 3.24
CA ASP A 109 -3.42 -36.97 2.21
C ASP A 109 -3.99 -36.67 0.82
N VAL A 110 -3.18 -36.09 -0.07
CA VAL A 110 -3.63 -35.65 -1.40
C VAL A 110 -4.03 -36.83 -2.28
N ALA A 111 -3.27 -37.94 -2.25
CA ALA A 111 -3.53 -39.09 -3.10
C ALA A 111 -4.83 -39.81 -2.71
N GLN A 112 -5.09 -39.97 -1.41
CA GLN A 112 -6.27 -40.68 -0.90
C GLN A 112 -7.57 -39.87 -1.04
N ASN A 113 -7.47 -38.53 -1.08
CA ASN A 113 -8.63 -37.63 -1.06
C ASN A 113 -8.85 -36.86 -2.38
N LEU A 114 -8.07 -37.15 -3.42
CA LEU A 114 -8.24 -36.53 -4.75
C LEU A 114 -9.67 -36.77 -5.27
N LYS A 115 -10.33 -35.70 -5.70
CA LYS A 115 -11.73 -35.66 -6.17
C LYS A 115 -12.80 -36.08 -5.17
N ARG A 116 -12.44 -36.39 -3.91
CA ARG A 116 -13.38 -36.73 -2.83
C ARG A 116 -13.79 -35.47 -2.05
N GLN A 117 -15.04 -35.44 -1.62
CA GLN A 117 -15.55 -34.41 -0.73
C GLN A 117 -15.41 -34.88 0.72
N VAL A 118 -14.76 -34.07 1.55
CA VAL A 118 -14.47 -34.36 2.95
C VAL A 118 -15.05 -33.25 3.82
N GLN A 119 -15.78 -33.61 4.88
CA GLN A 119 -16.24 -32.62 5.87
C GLN A 119 -15.04 -32.09 6.66
N ILE A 120 -14.93 -30.76 6.80
CA ILE A 120 -13.95 -30.16 7.70
C ILE A 120 -14.46 -30.29 9.14
N ALA A 121 -13.80 -31.12 9.94
CA ALA A 121 -14.25 -31.50 11.28
C ALA A 121 -14.50 -30.27 12.18
N GLY A 122 -15.70 -30.20 12.76
CA GLY A 122 -16.10 -29.11 13.65
C GLY A 122 -16.49 -27.80 12.93
N THR A 123 -16.72 -27.84 11.61
CA THR A 123 -17.21 -26.69 10.83
C THR A 123 -18.35 -27.11 9.90
N PRO A 124 -19.20 -26.19 9.41
CA PRO A 124 -20.24 -26.48 8.41
C PRO A 124 -19.70 -26.60 6.97
N PHE A 125 -18.37 -26.58 6.78
CA PHE A 125 -17.74 -26.56 5.47
C PHE A 125 -17.25 -27.95 5.04
N THR A 126 -17.33 -28.19 3.74
CA THR A 126 -16.73 -29.33 3.05
C THR A 126 -15.60 -28.84 2.16
N VAL A 127 -14.56 -29.66 2.03
CA VAL A 127 -13.43 -29.44 1.12
C VAL A 127 -13.35 -30.56 0.10
N ARG A 128 -13.00 -30.22 -1.14
CA ARG A 128 -12.71 -31.18 -2.19
C ARG A 128 -11.41 -30.83 -2.89
N ILE A 129 -10.51 -31.79 -2.99
CA ILE A 129 -9.28 -31.65 -3.79
C ILE A 129 -9.67 -31.79 -5.26
N GLU A 130 -9.69 -30.69 -5.99
CA GLU A 130 -10.15 -30.66 -7.37
C GLU A 130 -9.09 -31.17 -8.33
N ASN A 131 -7.81 -30.82 -8.14
CA ASN A 131 -6.76 -31.38 -8.98
C ASN A 131 -5.39 -31.31 -8.30
N TYR A 132 -4.46 -32.13 -8.80
CA TYR A 132 -3.06 -32.15 -8.39
C TYR A 132 -2.17 -32.13 -9.63
N TRP A 133 -1.13 -31.30 -9.61
CA TRP A 133 -0.06 -31.27 -10.60
C TRP A 133 1.27 -31.50 -9.89
N ALA A 134 2.07 -32.46 -10.35
CA ALA A 134 3.39 -32.73 -9.78
C ALA A 134 4.42 -31.66 -10.21
N ASP A 135 4.29 -31.20 -11.45
CA ASP A 135 5.17 -30.18 -12.05
C ASP A 135 4.33 -29.14 -12.78
N LEU A 136 3.64 -28.30 -12.00
CA LEU A 136 2.68 -27.33 -12.52
C LEU A 136 3.36 -26.35 -13.50
N ARG A 137 2.75 -26.22 -14.67
CA ARG A 137 2.91 -25.11 -15.62
C ARG A 137 1.59 -24.64 -16.17
N ILE A 138 1.58 -23.42 -16.69
CA ILE A 138 0.48 -22.91 -17.49
C ILE A 138 0.83 -23.07 -18.97
N GLN A 139 0.07 -23.88 -19.69
CA GLN A 139 0.17 -24.04 -21.13
C GLN A 139 -1.18 -23.69 -21.76
N ASP A 140 -1.19 -22.77 -22.72
CA ASP A 140 -2.40 -22.27 -23.38
C ASP A 140 -3.48 -21.79 -22.40
N GLY A 141 -3.05 -21.12 -21.33
CA GLY A 141 -3.95 -20.60 -20.28
C GLY A 141 -4.54 -21.66 -19.36
N LYS A 142 -4.09 -22.93 -19.43
CA LYS A 142 -4.57 -24.03 -18.60
C LYS A 142 -3.44 -24.64 -17.76
N PRO A 143 -3.72 -25.04 -16.51
CA PRO A 143 -2.73 -25.73 -15.68
C PRO A 143 -2.51 -27.17 -16.16
N VAL A 144 -1.24 -27.50 -16.44
CA VAL A 144 -0.77 -28.83 -16.87
C VAL A 144 0.40 -29.29 -16.01
N SER A 145 0.69 -30.60 -15.98
CA SER A 145 1.89 -31.15 -15.35
C SER A 145 2.90 -31.47 -16.45
N LEU A 146 4.08 -30.85 -16.43
CA LEU A 146 5.14 -31.17 -17.42
C LEU A 146 5.76 -32.54 -17.23
N SER A 147 5.77 -33.02 -15.99
CA SER A 147 6.31 -34.32 -15.62
C SER A 147 5.54 -34.88 -14.42
N ASP A 148 5.75 -36.16 -14.13
CA ASP A 148 5.24 -36.82 -12.91
C ASP A 148 6.16 -36.59 -11.70
N SER A 149 7.32 -35.97 -11.90
CA SER A 149 8.23 -35.62 -10.82
C SER A 149 7.71 -34.41 -10.05
N PRO A 150 7.73 -34.41 -8.71
CA PRO A 150 7.18 -33.32 -7.89
C PRO A 150 8.08 -32.07 -7.86
N ASN A 151 8.43 -31.54 -9.03
CA ASN A 151 9.33 -30.39 -9.19
C ASN A 151 8.65 -29.06 -8.87
N ASN A 152 7.35 -28.94 -9.15
CA ASN A 152 6.55 -27.76 -8.80
C ASN A 152 5.15 -28.22 -8.39
N PRO A 153 5.02 -28.93 -7.25
CA PRO A 153 3.77 -29.58 -6.93
C PRO A 153 2.76 -28.55 -6.44
N ALA A 154 1.54 -28.63 -6.98
CA ALA A 154 0.46 -27.73 -6.65
C ALA A 154 -0.90 -28.42 -6.66
N VAL A 155 -1.83 -27.87 -5.88
CA VAL A 155 -3.17 -28.40 -5.70
C VAL A 155 -4.18 -27.26 -5.80
N VAL A 156 -5.31 -27.54 -6.46
CA VAL A 156 -6.50 -26.69 -6.34
C VAL A 156 -7.54 -27.42 -5.50
N VAL A 157 -8.10 -26.72 -4.53
CA VAL A 157 -9.21 -27.22 -3.69
C VAL A 157 -10.42 -26.32 -3.83
N SER A 158 -11.61 -26.89 -3.65
CA SER A 158 -12.86 -26.14 -3.49
C SER A 158 -13.39 -26.33 -2.07
N ILE A 159 -13.83 -25.24 -1.44
CA ILE A 159 -14.46 -25.23 -0.13
C ILE A 159 -15.88 -24.69 -0.27
N ARG A 160 -16.84 -25.44 0.26
CA ARG A 160 -18.28 -25.14 0.18
C ARG A 160 -18.96 -25.33 1.52
N GLY A 161 -19.82 -24.41 1.90
CA GLY A 161 -20.61 -24.50 3.13
C GLY A 161 -21.44 -23.24 3.36
N ARG A 162 -22.20 -23.22 4.45
CA ARG A 162 -22.89 -21.99 4.90
C ARG A 162 -22.09 -21.30 5.98
N GLY A 163 -21.91 -19.99 5.84
CA GLY A 163 -21.23 -19.17 6.83
C GLY A 163 -21.39 -17.69 6.54
N THR A 164 -20.87 -16.86 7.44
CA THR A 164 -20.78 -15.42 7.22
C THR A 164 -19.53 -15.12 6.39
N PRO A 165 -19.63 -14.46 5.23
CA PRO A 165 -18.46 -14.17 4.40
C PRO A 165 -17.50 -13.23 5.15
N LEU A 166 -16.20 -13.53 5.09
CA LEU A 166 -15.20 -12.51 5.43
C LEU A 166 -15.31 -11.41 4.39
N ALA A 167 -15.57 -10.17 4.84
CA ALA A 167 -15.69 -9.03 3.97
C ALA A 167 -14.38 -8.86 3.19
N THR A 168 -14.38 -9.18 1.90
CA THR A 168 -13.45 -8.57 0.95
C THR A 168 -13.67 -7.08 1.10
N ALA A 169 -12.61 -6.33 1.45
CA ALA A 169 -12.69 -4.89 1.63
C ALA A 169 -13.49 -4.28 0.47
N ALA A 170 -14.65 -3.70 0.78
CA ALA A 170 -15.44 -3.01 -0.22
C ALA A 170 -14.55 -1.94 -0.86
N PRO A 171 -14.63 -1.72 -2.20
CA PRO A 171 -13.98 -0.59 -2.81
C PRO A 171 -14.51 0.66 -2.11
N ASN A 172 -13.64 1.39 -1.41
CA ASN A 172 -14.03 2.64 -0.79
C ASN A 172 -14.52 3.57 -1.91
N ALA A 173 -15.79 3.96 -1.84
CA ALA A 173 -16.40 4.92 -2.73
C ALA A 173 -15.96 6.34 -2.38
N HIS A 174 -14.66 6.65 -2.46
CA HIS A 174 -14.12 8.01 -2.53
C HIS A 174 -12.75 7.97 -3.21
N GLY A 175 -12.62 8.78 -4.26
CA GLY A 175 -11.50 8.76 -5.20
C GLY A 175 -10.12 8.88 -4.56
N ASN A 176 -9.19 8.18 -5.19
CA ASN A 176 -7.77 8.10 -4.86
C ASN A 176 -7.15 9.49 -4.64
N LYS A 177 -6.94 9.86 -3.38
CA LYS A 177 -5.85 10.77 -3.00
C LYS A 177 -4.84 9.97 -2.19
N GLN A 178 -4.08 9.11 -2.89
CA GLN A 178 -2.72 8.88 -2.47
C GLN A 178 -2.02 10.24 -2.55
N ALA A 179 -1.47 10.68 -1.42
CA ALA A 179 -0.66 11.88 -1.35
C ALA A 179 0.43 11.79 -2.42
N VAL A 180 0.32 12.63 -3.45
CA VAL A 180 1.44 12.91 -4.34
C VAL A 180 2.49 13.57 -3.47
N SER A 181 3.55 12.84 -3.16
CA SER A 181 4.78 13.41 -2.59
C SER A 181 5.38 14.35 -3.63
N THR A 182 5.18 15.66 -3.48
CA THR A 182 5.71 16.70 -4.38
C THR A 182 7.10 17.20 -3.98
N ASN A 183 7.95 16.36 -3.36
CA ASN A 183 9.34 16.71 -3.09
C ASN A 183 10.28 15.91 -4.00
N GLY A 184 10.78 16.57 -5.04
CA GLY A 184 11.86 16.09 -5.88
C GLY A 184 13.20 16.13 -5.13
N GLY A 185 13.77 14.97 -4.83
CA GLY A 185 15.10 14.79 -4.26
C GLY A 185 15.22 13.46 -3.50
N PRO A 186 16.34 12.72 -3.57
CA PRO A 186 16.39 11.30 -3.25
C PRO A 186 16.27 11.09 -1.75
N SER A 187 15.11 10.64 -1.28
CA SER A 187 14.93 10.21 0.10
C SER A 187 14.87 8.69 0.17
N THR A 188 15.93 8.18 0.77
CA THR A 188 15.98 6.97 1.59
C THR A 188 14.64 6.68 2.26
N ILE A 189 14.14 5.45 2.02
CA ILE A 189 13.31 4.63 2.91
C ILE A 189 12.22 5.41 3.66
N PRO A 190 10.94 5.39 3.21
CA PRO A 190 9.87 5.67 4.16
C PRO A 190 10.01 4.65 5.29
N ASN A 191 10.16 5.16 6.50
CA ASN A 191 10.17 4.41 7.74
C ASN A 191 8.85 3.65 7.82
N ILE A 192 8.80 2.45 7.23
CA ILE A 192 7.78 1.45 7.49
C ILE A 192 8.04 1.07 8.94
N ALA A 193 7.30 1.69 9.85
CA ALA A 193 7.10 1.11 11.16
C ALA A 193 6.75 -0.36 10.93
N PRO A 194 7.49 -1.32 11.52
CA PRO A 194 7.24 -2.73 11.26
C PRO A 194 5.75 -3.00 11.47
N ALA A 195 5.09 -3.45 10.41
CA ALA A 195 3.71 -3.89 10.47
C ALA A 195 3.65 -5.03 11.49
N MET A 196 3.23 -4.70 12.71
CA MET A 196 2.98 -5.69 13.74
C MET A 196 1.71 -6.42 13.34
N ASN A 197 1.88 -7.67 12.87
CA ASN A 197 0.85 -8.66 12.54
C ASN A 197 -0.61 -8.20 12.71
N GLU A 198 -1.25 -7.80 11.61
CA GLU A 198 -2.69 -7.49 11.54
C GLU A 198 -3.59 -8.67 11.98
N ALA A 199 -3.03 -9.89 12.06
CA ALA A 199 -3.71 -11.08 12.57
C ALA A 199 -4.12 -11.01 14.05
N ASN A 200 -3.66 -10.01 14.83
CA ASN A 200 -3.99 -9.86 16.27
C ASN A 200 -4.78 -8.57 16.61
N ALA A 201 -5.17 -7.77 15.62
CA ALA A 201 -5.84 -6.47 15.84
C ALA A 201 -7.38 -6.55 15.87
N ALA A 202 -7.96 -7.71 15.55
CA ALA A 202 -9.40 -7.87 15.28
C ALA A 202 -10.28 -8.17 16.52
N GLU A 203 -9.99 -7.58 17.69
CA GLU A 203 -10.86 -7.77 18.88
C GLU A 203 -11.17 -6.47 19.66
N ASN A 204 -10.58 -5.33 19.30
CA ASN A 204 -10.87 -4.03 19.93
C ASN A 204 -11.44 -3.06 18.88
N GLN A 205 -12.73 -2.78 18.95
CA GLN A 205 -13.43 -1.94 17.98
C GLN A 205 -14.40 -0.99 18.68
N LEU A 206 -14.41 0.28 18.25
CA LEU A 206 -15.39 1.27 18.69
C LEU A 206 -16.05 1.90 17.48
N THR A 207 -17.36 1.76 17.38
CA THR A 207 -18.18 2.46 16.41
C THR A 207 -18.95 3.56 17.12
N LEU A 208 -18.75 4.80 16.68
CA LEU A 208 -19.51 5.98 17.10
C LEU A 208 -20.62 6.24 16.08
N PHE A 209 -21.82 6.47 16.57
CA PHE A 209 -22.99 6.77 15.75
C PHE A 209 -23.49 8.17 16.06
N VAL A 210 -23.73 8.96 15.01
CA VAL A 210 -24.35 10.29 15.10
C VAL A 210 -25.70 10.24 14.41
N ALA A 211 -26.77 10.47 15.17
CA ALA A 211 -28.13 10.55 14.64
C ALA A 211 -28.41 11.92 14.00
N ASP A 212 -29.50 12.03 13.23
CA ASP A 212 -29.89 13.27 12.56
C ASP A 212 -30.26 14.39 13.55
N ASP A 213 -30.66 14.04 14.76
CA ASP A 213 -30.91 14.95 15.89
C ASP A 213 -29.63 15.38 16.62
N GLY A 214 -28.45 14.91 16.16
CA GLY A 214 -27.15 15.17 16.77
C GLY A 214 -26.85 14.31 18.00
N ALA A 215 -27.76 13.43 18.43
CA ALA A 215 -27.51 12.52 19.53
C ALA A 215 -26.43 11.49 19.14
N MET A 216 -25.48 11.26 20.06
CA MET A 216 -24.44 10.27 19.85
C MET A 216 -24.69 8.99 20.63
N SER A 217 -24.31 7.87 20.02
CA SER A 217 -24.29 6.55 20.66
C SER A 217 -23.04 5.80 20.24
N TYR A 218 -22.71 4.75 20.96
CA TYR A 218 -21.54 3.93 20.68
C TYR A 218 -21.87 2.44 20.69
N GLU A 219 -21.02 1.69 20.01
CA GLU A 219 -20.89 0.24 20.09
C GLU A 219 -19.40 -0.07 20.26
N LEU A 220 -19.05 -0.74 21.35
CA LEU A 220 -17.68 -0.98 21.79
C LEU A 220 -17.49 -2.47 22.03
N ASP A 221 -16.59 -3.05 21.25
CA ASP A 221 -16.04 -4.38 21.47
C ASP A 221 -14.68 -4.27 22.13
N SER A 222 -14.54 -4.94 23.27
CA SER A 222 -13.34 -4.96 24.07
C SER A 222 -13.02 -6.38 24.49
N ARG A 223 -11.78 -6.82 24.29
CA ARG A 223 -11.32 -8.12 24.80
C ARG A 223 -11.58 -8.33 26.28
N LYS A 224 -11.45 -7.26 27.08
CA LYS A 224 -11.52 -7.32 28.54
C LYS A 224 -12.95 -7.16 29.07
N LEU A 225 -13.74 -6.30 28.45
CA LEU A 225 -15.07 -5.92 28.93
C LEU A 225 -16.21 -6.54 28.11
N GLY A 226 -15.89 -7.25 27.03
CA GLY A 226 -16.87 -7.77 26.09
C GLY A 226 -17.48 -6.65 25.26
N HIS A 227 -18.71 -6.89 24.81
CA HIS A 227 -19.49 -5.95 24.01
C HIS A 227 -20.28 -4.98 24.91
N SER A 228 -20.31 -3.71 24.54
CA SER A 228 -21.11 -2.69 25.20
C SER A 228 -21.64 -1.66 24.21
N SER A 229 -22.85 -1.18 24.43
CA SER A 229 -23.44 -0.13 23.61
C SER A 229 -24.30 0.80 24.46
N GLY A 230 -24.47 2.04 24.01
CA GLY A 230 -25.27 3.01 24.76
C GLY A 230 -25.19 4.43 24.22
N PRO A 231 -25.94 5.36 24.84
CA PRO A 231 -25.80 6.78 24.55
C PRO A 231 -24.40 7.26 24.94
N LEU A 232 -23.81 8.12 24.12
CA LEU A 232 -22.53 8.75 24.38
C LEU A 232 -22.75 10.21 24.74
N GLU A 233 -22.46 10.55 26.00
CA GLU A 233 -22.63 11.90 26.51
C GLU A 233 -21.34 12.71 26.36
N LEU A 234 -21.50 14.00 26.08
CA LEU A 234 -20.38 14.93 26.02
C LEU A 234 -19.71 15.07 27.39
N ASN A 235 -18.39 15.16 27.38
CA ASN A 235 -17.51 15.32 28.55
C ASN A 235 -17.61 14.21 29.59
N LYS A 236 -18.28 13.08 29.28
CA LYS A 236 -18.25 11.89 30.14
C LYS A 236 -17.30 10.84 29.56
N PRO A 237 -16.38 10.31 30.38
CA PRO A 237 -15.46 9.28 29.92
C PRO A 237 -16.18 7.95 29.70
N LEU A 238 -15.97 7.38 28.52
CA LEU A 238 -16.32 6.01 28.20
C LEU A 238 -15.09 5.12 28.44
N VAL A 239 -15.20 4.17 29.37
CA VAL A 239 -14.16 3.17 29.64
C VAL A 239 -14.11 2.17 28.49
N THR A 240 -12.99 2.12 27.79
CA THR A 240 -12.86 1.28 26.57
C THR A 240 -12.49 -0.17 26.86
N GLY A 241 -11.90 -0.44 28.03
CA GLY A 241 -11.30 -1.73 28.36
C GLY A 241 -10.05 -2.06 27.53
N TRP A 242 -9.57 -1.14 26.72
CA TRP A 242 -8.31 -1.23 25.99
C TRP A 242 -7.20 -0.64 26.85
N ALA A 243 -6.51 -1.49 27.61
CA ALA A 243 -5.59 -1.06 28.66
C ALA A 243 -6.26 -0.08 29.65
N ASP A 244 -5.72 1.13 29.79
CA ASP A 244 -6.19 2.22 30.65
C ASP A 244 -6.90 3.35 29.87
N TRP A 245 -7.16 3.14 28.58
CA TRP A 245 -7.70 4.20 27.71
C TRP A 245 -9.18 4.48 27.97
N GLN A 246 -9.53 5.76 27.90
CA GLN A 246 -10.90 6.25 27.96
C GLN A 246 -11.17 7.16 26.77
N LEU A 247 -12.38 7.10 26.22
CA LEU A 247 -12.83 8.06 25.22
C LEU A 247 -13.61 9.17 25.92
N VAL A 248 -13.25 10.43 25.66
CA VAL A 248 -14.05 11.60 26.01
C VAL A 248 -14.39 12.34 24.73
N VAL A 249 -15.67 12.61 24.51
CA VAL A 249 -16.10 13.52 23.45
C VAL A 249 -16.30 14.89 24.07
N ASP A 250 -15.46 15.84 23.70
CA ASP A 250 -15.50 17.20 24.23
C ASP A 250 -16.44 18.12 23.44
N ARG A 251 -16.49 17.97 22.11
CA ARG A 251 -17.26 18.85 21.21
C ARG A 251 -17.74 18.12 19.95
N ILE A 252 -18.89 18.55 19.41
CA ILE A 252 -19.40 18.18 18.09
C ILE A 252 -19.44 19.42 17.20
N LEU A 253 -18.90 19.32 15.99
CA LEU A 253 -18.87 20.39 14.99
C LEU A 253 -19.70 19.97 13.75
N PRO A 254 -21.01 20.28 13.68
CA PRO A 254 -21.91 19.73 12.66
C PRO A 254 -21.65 20.25 11.23
N HIS A 255 -20.97 21.39 11.11
CA HIS A 255 -20.66 22.05 9.84
C HIS A 255 -19.15 22.31 9.70
N ALA A 256 -18.31 21.42 10.22
CA ALA A 256 -16.87 21.55 10.06
C ALA A 256 -16.49 21.40 8.57
N GLU A 257 -15.88 22.43 8.00
CA GLU A 257 -15.20 22.35 6.71
C GLU A 257 -13.71 22.20 6.94
N GLN A 258 -13.05 21.43 6.07
CA GLN A 258 -11.59 21.37 6.07
C GLN A 258 -11.07 22.69 5.54
N TRP A 259 -10.46 23.49 6.42
CA TRP A 259 -9.80 24.73 6.05
C TRP A 259 -8.30 24.64 6.32
N MET A 260 -7.50 25.26 5.46
CA MET A 260 -6.05 25.35 5.62
C MET A 260 -5.70 26.83 5.76
N ASP A 261 -5.01 27.18 6.85
CA ASP A 261 -4.56 28.54 7.13
C ASP A 261 -3.05 28.58 7.27
N PHE A 262 -2.44 29.73 6.98
CA PHE A 262 -1.00 29.93 7.03
C PHE A 262 -0.66 31.04 8.03
N THR A 263 0.26 30.75 8.94
CA THR A 263 0.81 31.75 9.85
C THR A 263 2.09 32.31 9.27
N PRO A 264 2.21 33.64 9.06
CA PRO A 264 3.46 34.25 8.61
C PRO A 264 4.60 33.97 9.58
N VAL A 265 5.70 33.42 9.07
CA VAL A 265 6.95 33.24 9.82
C VAL A 265 8.06 34.02 9.11
N LYS A 266 8.95 34.67 9.87
CA LYS A 266 10.16 35.26 9.30
C LYS A 266 11.07 34.12 8.82
N SER A 267 11.34 34.09 7.52
CA SER A 267 12.30 33.15 6.96
C SER A 267 13.72 33.71 7.11
N ASP A 268 14.56 33.00 7.87
CA ASP A 268 15.99 33.33 8.01
C ASP A 268 16.85 32.66 6.92
N ASN A 269 16.26 31.79 6.08
CA ASN A 269 16.97 30.99 5.08
C ASN A 269 16.50 31.29 3.65
N ALA A 270 17.25 32.12 2.92
CA ALA A 270 16.96 32.48 1.53
C ALA A 270 16.97 31.30 0.52
N ASN A 271 17.47 30.13 0.92
CA ASN A 271 17.56 28.93 0.06
C ASN A 271 16.39 27.95 0.20
N GLN A 272 15.43 28.20 1.09
CA GLN A 272 14.22 27.38 1.22
C GLN A 272 13.04 28.07 0.55
N LEU A 273 12.30 27.31 -0.27
CA LEU A 273 11.00 27.76 -0.79
C LEU A 273 10.03 27.84 0.40
N PRO A 274 9.43 29.02 0.69
CA PRO A 274 8.40 29.13 1.71
C PRO A 274 7.26 28.12 1.52
N ASP A 275 6.69 27.65 2.62
CA ASP A 275 5.57 26.70 2.59
C ASP A 275 4.33 27.27 1.91
N GLY A 276 4.18 28.60 1.89
CA GLY A 276 3.14 29.30 1.15
C GLY A 276 3.39 30.80 1.01
N VAL A 277 2.62 31.42 0.12
CA VAL A 277 2.64 32.86 -0.16
C VAL A 277 1.23 33.41 -0.10
N ARG A 278 1.11 34.64 0.42
CA ARG A 278 -0.14 35.40 0.36
C ARG A 278 -0.18 36.12 -0.97
N ILE A 279 -1.20 35.84 -1.76
CA ILE A 279 -1.45 36.53 -3.00
C ILE A 279 -2.57 37.54 -2.84
N ARG A 280 -2.45 38.65 -3.55
CA ARG A 280 -3.51 39.62 -3.74
C ARG A 280 -3.67 39.85 -5.23
N VAL A 281 -4.88 39.69 -5.73
CA VAL A 281 -5.26 39.99 -7.11
C VAL A 281 -6.30 41.09 -7.06
N ASP A 282 -6.00 42.21 -7.70
CA ASP A 282 -6.91 43.35 -7.81
C ASP A 282 -7.34 43.46 -9.29
N GLU A 283 -8.59 43.16 -9.61
CA GLU A 283 -9.13 43.22 -10.97
C GLU A 283 -10.57 43.76 -10.97
N ASN A 284 -10.89 44.70 -11.87
CA ASN A 284 -12.21 45.34 -11.99
C ASN A 284 -12.78 45.97 -10.68
N GLY A 285 -11.90 46.35 -9.75
CA GLY A 285 -12.30 46.89 -8.44
C GLY A 285 -12.64 45.84 -7.38
N GLU A 286 -12.54 44.55 -7.72
CA GLU A 286 -12.61 43.45 -6.76
C GLU A 286 -11.20 43.04 -6.34
N THR A 287 -11.02 42.86 -5.03
CA THR A 287 -9.78 42.33 -4.44
C THR A 287 -10.01 40.89 -4.02
N PHE A 288 -9.22 39.98 -4.56
CA PHE A 288 -9.11 38.60 -4.09
C PHE A 288 -7.81 38.42 -3.32
N GLU A 289 -7.90 37.85 -2.12
CA GLU A 289 -6.73 37.64 -1.26
C GLU A 289 -6.77 36.24 -0.63
N GLN A 290 -5.72 35.45 -0.85
CA GLN A 290 -5.64 34.08 -0.34
C GLN A 290 -4.18 33.62 -0.17
N TRP A 291 -3.96 32.71 0.78
CA TRP A 291 -2.71 31.97 0.88
C TRP A 291 -2.66 30.77 -0.06
N ILE A 292 -1.53 30.59 -0.75
CA ILE A 292 -1.26 29.45 -1.63
C ILE A 292 -0.03 28.72 -1.11
N SER A 293 -0.13 27.41 -0.89
CA SER A 293 1.04 26.58 -0.57
C SER A 293 1.95 26.33 -1.75
N ALA A 294 3.23 26.06 -1.48
CA ALA A 294 4.14 25.54 -2.48
C ALA A 294 3.60 24.24 -3.11
N GLY A 295 3.70 24.14 -4.44
CA GLY A 295 3.17 23.04 -5.24
C GLY A 295 1.69 23.16 -5.61
N TRP A 296 0.97 24.20 -5.18
CA TRP A 296 -0.45 24.39 -5.48
C TRP A 296 -0.66 25.29 -6.70
N GLN A 297 -1.74 25.00 -7.43
CA GLN A 297 -2.31 25.88 -8.45
C GLN A 297 -3.75 26.20 -8.06
N ILE A 298 -4.08 27.49 -8.03
CA ILE A 298 -5.43 27.99 -7.81
C ILE A 298 -5.90 28.79 -9.02
N THR A 299 -7.21 28.95 -9.13
CA THR A 299 -7.84 29.78 -10.16
C THR A 299 -8.63 30.87 -9.47
N VAL A 300 -8.28 32.13 -9.77
CA VAL A 300 -9.04 33.29 -9.32
C VAL A 300 -10.12 33.56 -10.36
N PRO A 301 -11.41 33.56 -9.97
CA PRO A 301 -12.52 33.71 -10.90
C PRO A 301 -12.67 35.18 -11.33
N THR A 302 -11.76 35.65 -12.16
CA THR A 302 -11.79 37.01 -12.69
C THR A 302 -12.43 37.06 -14.08
N SER A 303 -12.89 38.26 -14.48
CA SER A 303 -13.58 38.51 -15.75
C SER A 303 -12.72 39.43 -16.62
N PRO A 304 -12.55 39.14 -17.93
CA PRO A 304 -13.30 38.16 -18.73
C PRO A 304 -12.75 36.73 -18.70
N ASN A 305 -11.51 36.54 -18.26
CA ASN A 305 -10.87 35.22 -18.17
C ASN A 305 -10.32 35.00 -16.76
N PRO A 306 -10.51 33.81 -16.18
CA PRO A 306 -9.98 33.53 -14.86
C PRO A 306 -8.44 33.50 -14.85
N ILE A 307 -7.84 34.03 -13.79
CA ILE A 307 -6.37 34.02 -13.62
C ILE A 307 -5.95 32.73 -12.91
N GLY A 308 -5.08 31.94 -13.54
CA GLY A 308 -4.42 30.79 -12.92
C GLY A 308 -3.14 31.22 -12.21
N ILE A 309 -3.02 30.90 -10.91
CA ILE A 309 -1.84 31.21 -10.11
C ILE A 309 -1.26 29.90 -9.59
N SER A 310 0.03 29.67 -9.84
CA SER A 310 0.76 28.53 -9.27
C SER A 310 1.97 29.04 -8.50
N TYR A 311 2.23 28.42 -7.35
CA TYR A 311 3.39 28.73 -6.52
C TYR A 311 4.21 27.47 -6.32
N GLY A 312 5.50 27.52 -6.63
CA GLY A 312 6.36 26.35 -6.59
C GLY A 312 7.73 26.63 -7.21
N TRP A 313 8.50 25.56 -7.40
CA TRP A 313 9.74 25.62 -8.17
C TRP A 313 9.45 26.00 -9.62
N ARG A 314 10.42 26.67 -10.25
CA ARG A 314 10.37 26.95 -11.69
C ARG A 314 10.27 25.62 -12.46
N SER A 315 9.09 25.32 -12.96
CA SER A 315 8.87 24.20 -13.87
C SER A 315 9.51 24.51 -15.22
N THR A 316 10.49 23.71 -15.62
CA THR A 316 11.05 23.76 -16.97
C THR A 316 10.41 22.64 -17.77
N PRO A 317 9.56 22.95 -18.78
CA PRO A 317 8.95 21.91 -19.59
C PRO A 317 10.04 21.12 -20.31
N LEU A 318 9.87 19.80 -20.38
CA LEU A 318 10.71 18.97 -21.21
C LEU A 318 10.33 19.18 -22.68
N PRO A 319 11.28 19.17 -23.63
CA PRO A 319 11.00 19.31 -25.06
C PRO A 319 10.42 18.02 -25.67
N ILE A 320 9.80 17.18 -24.86
CA ILE A 320 9.20 15.90 -25.23
C ILE A 320 7.88 15.73 -24.48
N ALA A 321 6.87 15.21 -25.17
CA ALA A 321 5.64 14.70 -24.58
C ALA A 321 5.71 13.17 -24.51
N LEU A 322 5.03 12.61 -23.50
CA LEU A 322 5.02 11.18 -23.24
C LEU A 322 3.57 10.71 -23.06
N GLU A 323 3.20 9.66 -23.78
CA GLU A 323 1.91 9.00 -23.71
C GLU A 323 2.11 7.51 -23.38
N LEU A 324 1.37 7.00 -22.39
CA LEU A 324 1.34 5.57 -22.06
C LEU A 324 0.32 4.89 -22.97
N MET A 325 0.80 4.03 -23.87
CA MET A 325 -0.05 3.30 -24.81
C MET A 325 -0.58 2.02 -24.16
N GLU A 326 0.29 1.31 -23.45
CA GLU A 326 -0.02 0.01 -22.86
C GLU A 326 0.91 -0.25 -21.68
N PHE A 327 0.37 -0.93 -20.65
CA PHE A 327 1.13 -1.37 -19.50
C PHE A 327 0.86 -2.85 -19.23
N GLU A 328 1.91 -3.63 -19.18
CA GLU A 328 1.87 -5.08 -19.00
C GLU A 328 2.56 -5.47 -17.68
N VAL A 329 1.91 -6.34 -16.91
CA VAL A 329 2.47 -6.95 -15.70
C VAL A 329 2.61 -8.46 -15.93
N ALA A 330 3.83 -8.91 -16.15
CA ALA A 330 4.13 -10.33 -16.14
C ALA A 330 4.02 -10.83 -14.68
N ARG A 331 3.29 -11.93 -14.45
CA ARG A 331 3.15 -12.56 -13.13
C ARG A 331 3.98 -13.84 -13.07
N ASN A 332 4.48 -14.18 -11.88
CA ASN A 332 5.15 -15.44 -11.65
C ASN A 332 4.13 -16.58 -11.79
N GLU A 333 4.53 -17.65 -12.47
CA GLU A 333 3.66 -18.81 -12.64
C GLU A 333 3.25 -19.37 -11.26
N GLY A 334 1.93 -19.47 -11.03
CA GLY A 334 1.41 -19.95 -9.75
C GLY A 334 1.45 -18.93 -8.62
N SER A 335 1.54 -17.63 -8.89
CA SER A 335 1.27 -16.60 -7.89
C SER A 335 0.77 -15.32 -8.56
N ASP A 336 0.12 -14.46 -7.80
CA ASP A 336 -0.13 -13.08 -8.25
C ASP A 336 1.10 -12.18 -8.03
N ALA A 337 2.25 -12.73 -7.62
CA ALA A 337 3.47 -11.95 -7.49
C ALA A 337 3.97 -11.49 -8.87
N PRO A 338 4.30 -10.21 -9.06
CA PRO A 338 4.78 -9.72 -10.34
C PRO A 338 6.22 -10.21 -10.63
N ALA A 339 6.41 -10.77 -11.83
CA ALA A 339 7.69 -11.17 -12.39
C ALA A 339 8.39 -10.01 -13.13
N GLY A 340 7.61 -9.08 -13.68
CA GLY A 340 8.15 -7.92 -14.40
C GLY A 340 7.06 -6.96 -14.85
N PHE A 341 7.47 -5.72 -15.10
CA PHE A 341 6.60 -4.64 -15.58
C PHE A 341 7.18 -4.05 -16.84
N LYS A 342 6.32 -3.76 -17.81
CA LYS A 342 6.69 -3.25 -19.12
C LYS A 342 5.70 -2.18 -19.53
N SER A 343 6.21 -1.03 -19.96
CA SER A 343 5.40 0.06 -20.51
C SER A 343 5.72 0.26 -21.97
N THR A 344 4.69 0.29 -22.81
CA THR A 344 4.75 0.76 -24.19
C THR A 344 4.41 2.25 -24.21
N LEU A 345 5.36 3.07 -24.65
CA LEU A 345 5.30 4.53 -24.59
C LEU A 345 5.35 5.11 -26.01
N ARG A 346 4.56 6.15 -26.25
CA ARG A 346 4.74 7.05 -27.39
C ARG A 346 5.37 8.34 -26.90
N VAL A 347 6.44 8.76 -27.57
CA VAL A 347 7.11 10.03 -27.34
C VAL A 347 6.87 10.91 -28.56
N SER A 348 6.61 12.21 -28.34
CA SER A 348 6.53 13.20 -29.41
C SER A 348 7.24 14.49 -29.04
N THR A 349 7.70 15.27 -30.03
CA THR A 349 8.25 16.61 -29.82
C THR A 349 7.33 17.68 -30.39
N ALA A 350 7.57 18.94 -30.03
CA ALA A 350 6.83 20.07 -30.60
C ALA A 350 7.08 20.24 -32.11
N GLU A 351 8.24 19.78 -32.58
CA GLU A 351 8.65 19.80 -33.99
C GLU A 351 8.01 18.69 -34.84
N GLY A 352 7.26 17.77 -34.21
CA GLY A 352 6.51 16.70 -34.88
C GLY A 352 7.23 15.35 -34.94
N ASP A 353 8.45 15.23 -34.40
CA ASP A 353 9.11 13.93 -34.28
C ASP A 353 8.33 13.05 -33.31
N SER A 354 8.09 11.79 -33.67
CA SER A 354 7.46 10.82 -32.76
C SER A 354 8.06 9.43 -32.90
N ALA A 355 8.09 8.70 -31.79
CA ALA A 355 8.48 7.29 -31.77
C ALA A 355 7.68 6.53 -30.72
N THR A 356 7.38 5.27 -31.02
CA THR A 356 6.80 4.33 -30.05
C THR A 356 7.89 3.33 -29.64
N GLY A 357 8.01 3.06 -28.35
CA GLY A 357 9.01 2.14 -27.82
C GLY A 357 8.59 1.54 -26.49
N GLN A 358 9.35 0.55 -26.04
CA GLN A 358 9.07 -0.18 -24.81
C GLN A 358 10.18 0.08 -23.79
N CYS A 359 9.80 0.23 -22.53
CA CYS A 359 10.74 0.25 -21.42
C CYS A 359 10.33 -0.77 -20.36
N TRP A 360 11.32 -1.50 -19.85
CA TRP A 360 11.15 -2.51 -18.80
C TRP A 360 12.45 -2.62 -17.99
N MET A 361 12.50 -3.57 -17.05
CA MET A 361 13.61 -3.74 -16.12
C MET A 361 14.97 -3.84 -16.85
N ASN A 362 15.86 -2.88 -16.57
CA ASN A 362 17.19 -2.72 -17.19
C ASN A 362 17.21 -2.44 -18.70
N HIS A 363 16.06 -2.17 -19.32
CA HIS A 363 15.93 -1.88 -20.74
C HIS A 363 15.22 -0.54 -20.95
N PRO A 364 15.97 0.58 -20.96
CA PRO A 364 15.39 1.90 -21.17
C PRO A 364 15.04 2.13 -22.64
N PHE A 365 13.92 2.81 -22.88
CA PHE A 365 13.61 3.37 -24.19
C PHE A 365 14.40 4.66 -24.40
N SER A 366 14.99 4.84 -25.58
CA SER A 366 15.83 6.01 -25.91
C SER A 366 15.22 6.83 -27.03
N PHE A 367 15.06 8.14 -26.81
CA PHE A 367 14.53 9.06 -27.81
C PHE A 367 15.21 10.44 -27.76
N PRO A 368 15.61 11.01 -28.91
CA PRO A 368 15.64 10.38 -30.24
C PRO A 368 16.69 9.25 -30.29
N GLY A 369 16.37 8.17 -31.01
CA GLY A 369 17.18 6.94 -31.06
C GLY A 369 18.37 6.99 -32.04
N THR A 370 18.62 8.12 -32.69
CA THR A 370 19.72 8.22 -33.66
C THR A 370 21.09 8.20 -32.97
N TRP A 371 22.00 7.35 -33.46
CA TRP A 371 23.29 7.09 -32.82
C TRP A 371 24.12 8.36 -32.53
N TRP A 372 24.12 9.35 -33.43
CA TRP A 372 24.89 10.58 -33.26
C TRP A 372 24.35 11.46 -32.13
N ARG A 373 23.03 11.42 -31.85
CA ARG A 373 22.41 12.13 -30.71
C ARG A 373 22.76 11.46 -29.38
N THR A 374 22.83 10.14 -29.38
CA THR A 374 23.30 9.39 -28.21
C THR A 374 24.80 9.62 -27.99
N TRP A 375 25.58 9.79 -29.06
CA TRP A 375 26.99 10.13 -28.95
C TRP A 375 27.21 11.54 -28.37
N SER A 376 26.41 12.53 -28.79
CA SER A 376 26.53 13.94 -28.38
C SER A 376 25.78 14.34 -27.10
N GLY A 377 24.92 13.47 -26.56
CA GLY A 377 24.17 13.75 -25.32
C GLY A 377 22.85 14.49 -25.50
N LEU A 378 22.21 14.29 -26.65
CA LEU A 378 20.92 14.86 -27.02
C LEU A 378 19.77 13.84 -26.94
N THR A 379 20.01 12.70 -26.30
CA THR A 379 19.03 11.60 -26.15
C THR A 379 18.47 11.58 -24.73
N PHE A 380 17.15 11.43 -24.62
CA PHE A 380 16.45 11.08 -23.39
C PHE A 380 16.34 9.57 -23.25
N LYS A 381 16.47 9.08 -22.02
CA LYS A 381 16.29 7.69 -21.64
C LYS A 381 15.11 7.58 -20.69
N MET A 382 14.10 6.84 -21.09
CA MET A 382 12.93 6.52 -20.29
C MET A 382 13.09 5.12 -19.70
N SER A 383 13.04 5.02 -18.38
CA SER A 383 13.17 3.76 -17.64
C SER A 383 11.90 3.50 -16.83
N GLN A 384 11.46 2.24 -16.79
CA GLN A 384 10.40 1.81 -15.90
C GLN A 384 10.86 1.95 -14.44
N ALA A 385 10.15 2.75 -13.64
CA ALA A 385 10.54 3.02 -12.25
C ALA A 385 9.59 2.38 -11.24
N SER A 386 8.28 2.44 -11.47
CA SER A 386 7.26 1.84 -10.60
C SER A 386 5.93 1.72 -11.33
N TRP A 387 4.91 1.16 -10.69
CA TRP A 387 3.56 1.01 -11.25
C TRP A 387 2.52 1.05 -10.12
N ASN A 388 1.25 1.27 -10.48
CA ASN A 388 0.16 1.26 -9.51
C ASN A 388 -0.53 -0.12 -9.48
N PRO A 389 -0.45 -0.88 -8.36
CA PRO A 389 -1.09 -2.19 -8.24
C PRO A 389 -2.61 -2.19 -8.36
N GLU A 390 -3.25 -1.06 -8.07
CA GLU A 390 -4.70 -0.90 -8.10
C GLU A 390 -5.20 -0.35 -9.43
N ASN A 391 -4.30 0.16 -10.29
CA ASN A 391 -4.66 0.73 -11.59
C ASN A 391 -3.59 0.46 -12.65
N LEU A 392 -3.84 -0.55 -13.47
CA LEU A 392 -2.97 -0.91 -14.61
C LEU A 392 -2.93 0.16 -15.72
N GLY A 393 -3.83 1.14 -15.71
CA GLY A 393 -3.77 2.32 -16.59
C GLY A 393 -2.73 3.36 -16.17
N GLN A 394 -1.97 3.12 -15.09
CA GLN A 394 -0.99 4.07 -14.56
C GLN A 394 0.38 3.42 -14.35
N SER A 395 1.41 4.02 -14.94
CA SER A 395 2.81 3.61 -14.81
C SER A 395 3.67 4.80 -14.39
N THR A 396 4.74 4.53 -13.64
CA THR A 396 5.72 5.54 -13.24
C THR A 396 7.01 5.36 -14.05
N ILE A 397 7.32 6.38 -14.86
CA ILE A 397 8.49 6.41 -15.76
C ILE A 397 9.49 7.44 -15.26
N GLN A 398 10.76 7.05 -15.19
CA GLN A 398 11.86 7.97 -14.97
C GLN A 398 12.46 8.41 -16.31
N ILE A 399 12.59 9.72 -16.51
CA ILE A 399 13.21 10.31 -17.70
C ILE A 399 14.55 10.90 -17.31
N LEU A 400 15.63 10.48 -17.98
CA LEU A 400 16.97 11.02 -17.80
C LEU A 400 17.50 11.57 -19.12
N ARG A 401 18.24 12.67 -19.06
CA ARG A 401 19.04 13.14 -20.21
C ARG A 401 20.38 12.41 -20.19
N ASP A 402 20.68 11.64 -21.25
CA ASP A 402 21.98 10.99 -21.39
C ASP A 402 23.03 12.07 -21.75
N PRO A 403 24.12 12.23 -20.97
CA PRO A 403 25.17 13.23 -21.27
C PRO A 403 26.03 12.86 -22.48
N GLY A 404 25.78 11.69 -23.08
CA GLY A 404 26.39 11.27 -24.33
C GLY A 404 27.57 10.33 -24.12
N TRP A 405 27.85 9.53 -25.15
CA TRP A 405 29.01 8.63 -25.12
C TRP A 405 30.33 9.41 -25.12
N LEU A 406 30.43 10.50 -25.88
CA LEU A 406 31.67 11.26 -25.98
C LEU A 406 32.20 11.67 -24.61
N LEU A 407 31.36 12.27 -23.77
CA LEU A 407 31.77 12.73 -22.43
C LEU A 407 32.15 11.55 -21.53
N LYS A 408 31.41 10.45 -21.60
CA LYS A 408 31.68 9.21 -20.83
C LYS A 408 33.02 8.59 -21.23
N TRP A 409 33.32 8.51 -22.53
CA TRP A 409 34.56 7.96 -23.03
C TRP A 409 35.77 8.85 -22.72
N ILE A 410 35.64 10.17 -22.86
CA ILE A 410 36.71 11.12 -22.47
C ILE A 410 37.01 10.99 -20.98
N GLY A 411 35.98 10.98 -20.12
CA GLY A 411 36.17 10.80 -18.68
C GLY A 411 36.85 9.48 -18.34
N SER A 412 36.40 8.39 -18.96
CA SER A 412 37.00 7.05 -18.77
C SER A 412 38.46 7.01 -19.23
N LEU A 413 38.76 7.63 -20.38
CA LEU A 413 40.12 7.73 -20.91
C LEU A 413 41.02 8.53 -19.97
N LEU A 414 40.54 9.64 -19.39
CA LEU A 414 41.30 10.43 -18.41
C LEU A 414 41.61 9.63 -17.15
N VAL A 415 40.66 8.83 -16.66
CA VAL A 415 40.88 7.93 -15.50
C VAL A 415 41.93 6.87 -15.82
N VAL A 416 41.78 6.16 -16.95
CA VAL A 416 42.76 5.14 -17.39
C VAL A 416 44.14 5.75 -17.60
N THR A 417 44.21 6.93 -18.23
CA THR A 417 45.46 7.66 -18.44
C THR A 417 46.08 8.10 -17.12
N GLY A 418 45.30 8.61 -16.17
CA GLY A 418 45.78 9.01 -14.84
C GLY A 418 46.37 7.83 -14.07
N VAL A 419 45.69 6.68 -14.07
CA VAL A 419 46.19 5.44 -13.47
C VAL A 419 47.47 4.98 -14.17
N PHE A 420 47.49 4.96 -15.51
CA PHE A 420 48.67 4.60 -16.28
C PHE A 420 49.87 5.51 -15.95
N LEU A 421 49.67 6.82 -15.90
CA LEU A 421 50.71 7.79 -15.55
C LEU A 421 51.25 7.54 -14.14
N LEU A 422 50.38 7.27 -13.16
CA LEU A 422 50.77 7.04 -11.77
C LEU A 422 51.64 5.77 -11.62
N PHE A 423 51.32 4.68 -12.32
CA PHE A 423 52.02 3.41 -12.18
C PHE A 423 53.19 3.24 -13.14
N TYR A 424 53.13 3.75 -14.36
CA TYR A 424 54.11 3.45 -15.41
C TYR A 424 55.04 4.62 -15.74
N VAL A 425 54.68 5.87 -15.44
CA VAL A 425 55.53 7.02 -15.71
C VAL A 425 56.34 7.43 -14.47
N LYS A 426 57.65 7.18 -14.53
CA LYS A 426 58.62 7.39 -13.43
C LYS A 426 58.59 8.81 -12.84
N LYS A 427 58.22 9.83 -13.64
CA LYS A 427 58.10 11.24 -13.22
C LYS A 427 56.86 11.50 -12.33
N PHE A 428 55.80 10.72 -12.50
CA PHE A 428 54.54 10.84 -11.75
C PHE A 428 54.44 9.82 -10.60
N ARG A 429 55.33 8.82 -10.55
CA ARG A 429 55.58 8.01 -9.34
C ARG A 429 56.10 8.94 -8.25
N ARG A 430 55.26 9.17 -7.24
CA ARG A 430 55.52 10.08 -6.14
C ARG A 430 56.80 9.63 -5.40
N GLN A 431 57.77 10.55 -5.29
CA GLN A 431 58.98 10.43 -4.44
C GLN A 431 58.58 10.42 -2.96
N TYR A 432 57.97 9.33 -2.48
CA TYR A 432 57.48 9.22 -1.10
C TYR A 432 58.55 8.82 -0.07
N ALA A 433 59.84 8.90 -0.40
CA ALA A 433 60.93 8.40 0.45
C ALA A 433 61.90 9.47 0.97
N THR A 434 61.61 10.76 0.88
CA THR A 434 62.58 11.79 1.32
C THR A 434 61.96 13.03 1.96
N ALA A 435 60.94 12.86 2.83
CA ALA A 435 60.41 13.98 3.62
C ALA A 435 59.96 13.58 5.04
N LYS A 436 60.62 12.62 5.69
CA LYS A 436 60.49 12.38 7.14
C LYS A 436 61.83 11.96 7.77
N THR A 437 62.77 12.89 7.77
CA THR A 437 63.83 12.94 8.79
C THR A 437 63.96 14.36 9.33
N LYS A 438 62.86 14.91 9.85
CA LYS A 438 62.96 15.96 10.88
C LYS A 438 62.84 15.27 12.23
N ARG A 439 64.00 15.12 12.87
CA ARG A 439 64.22 14.68 14.24
C ARG A 439 63.23 15.41 15.16
N ILE A 440 62.29 14.68 15.74
CA ILE A 440 61.47 15.19 16.84
C ILE A 440 62.43 15.29 18.02
N VAL A 441 62.78 16.51 18.40
CA VAL A 441 63.48 16.81 19.65
C VAL A 441 62.48 16.59 20.78
N SER A 442 62.77 15.65 21.67
CA SER A 442 62.01 15.43 22.90
C SER A 442 62.07 16.68 23.78
N PRO A 443 60.95 17.15 24.38
CA PRO A 443 61.01 18.20 25.38
C PRO A 443 61.66 17.67 26.67
N SER A 444 62.61 18.46 27.19
CA SER A 444 63.30 18.23 28.46
C SER A 444 62.31 18.18 29.64
N PRO A 445 62.45 17.27 30.61
CA PRO A 445 61.65 17.33 31.83
C PRO A 445 62.06 18.55 32.67
N ALA A 446 61.05 19.28 33.16
CA ALA A 446 61.21 20.38 34.10
C ALA A 446 61.63 19.86 35.50
N PRO A 447 62.28 20.67 36.34
CA PRO A 447 62.87 20.21 37.59
C PRO A 447 61.79 20.03 38.67
N GLU A 448 61.84 18.90 39.38
CA GLU A 448 61.11 18.68 40.64
C GLU A 448 61.64 19.64 41.72
N GLU A 449 60.76 20.52 42.22
CA GLU A 449 60.95 21.20 43.50
C GLU A 449 60.90 20.18 44.64
N ARG A 450 62.03 20.00 45.33
CA ARG A 450 62.07 19.40 46.67
C ARG A 450 62.16 20.51 47.71
N GLU A 451 61.07 20.63 48.45
CA GLU A 451 60.95 20.85 49.90
C GLU A 451 62.23 21.31 50.64
N VAL A 452 62.20 22.56 51.11
CA VAL A 452 63.14 23.09 52.09
C VAL A 452 62.53 22.93 53.48
N ALA A 453 63.15 22.10 54.31
CA ALA A 453 62.99 22.13 55.75
C ALA A 453 64.02 23.08 56.40
N VAL A 454 63.59 23.63 57.52
CA VAL A 454 64.09 24.78 58.29
C VAL A 454 65.49 24.61 58.90
N SER A 455 66.22 25.72 58.98
CA SER A 455 66.94 26.15 60.20
C SER A 455 66.93 27.67 60.29
#